data_AF-A0A942GRC0-F1
#
_entry.id   AF-A0A942GRC0-F1
#
_cell.length_a   1.000
_cell.length_b   1.000
_cell.length_c   1.000
_cell.angle_alpha   90.00
_cell.angle_beta   90.00
_cell.angle_gamma   90.00
#
_symmetry.space_group_name_H-M   'P 1'
#
loop_
_entity.id
_entity.type
_entity.pdbx_description
1 polymer ?
#
loop_
_entity_poly.entity_id
_entity_poly.type
_entity_poly.pdbx_seq_one_letter_code
_entity_poly.pdbx_strand_id
1 'polypeptide(L)'
;MGARVIIKVLRDEAPVRTMLLSHRLADELGLRAGTTRLRVGQSEACAQIELSKQDSRPQRLFLSSDLIDSLYVSPEDCLYMWWDKNHSSLRLGPVLGIMGSRRTNTGGVFGQTTEIIRDCIRLARRRGMLAYAFSPRDIDWVSKSVRGWVWTGAVPKRMRCPLPDIVYDRVASRRSETSTRMTTAKENLLQISNLQYYNRVFLNKWDVH
;
A
#
# COMPACT_ATOMS: atom_id res chain seq x y z
N MET A 1 -14.07 6.46 12.56
CA MET A 1 -12.86 6.57 13.39
C MET A 1 -11.84 5.56 12.89
N GLY A 2 -10.56 5.84 13.12
CA GLY A 2 -9.46 4.96 12.75
C GLY A 2 -8.29 5.14 13.73
N ALA A 3 -7.34 4.21 13.69
CA ALA A 3 -6.22 4.15 14.62
C ALA A 3 -4.91 3.88 13.88
N ARG A 4 -3.78 4.34 14.42
CA ARG A 4 -2.45 3.92 13.94
C ARG A 4 -2.07 2.62 14.62
N VAL A 5 -1.62 1.66 13.82
CA VAL A 5 -1.17 0.34 14.27
C VAL A 5 0.22 0.03 13.77
N ILE A 6 0.96 -0.73 14.55
CA ILE A 6 2.26 -1.29 14.19
C ILE A 6 2.06 -2.78 13.97
N ILE A 7 2.37 -3.25 12.76
CA ILE A 7 2.25 -4.65 12.41
C ILE A 7 3.32 -5.47 13.13
N LYS A 8 2.89 -6.57 13.75
CA LYS A 8 3.74 -7.56 14.38
C LYS A 8 3.37 -8.95 13.84
N VAL A 9 4.35 -9.84 13.80
CA VAL A 9 4.10 -11.24 13.47
C VAL A 9 3.52 -11.91 14.72
N LEU A 10 2.41 -12.61 14.54
CA LEU A 10 1.85 -13.49 15.55
C LEU A 10 2.73 -14.76 15.62
N ARG A 11 3.00 -15.27 16.83
CA ARG A 11 3.90 -16.43 17.01
C ARG A 11 3.43 -17.64 16.20
N ASP A 12 4.36 -18.45 15.70
CA ASP A 12 4.12 -19.53 14.72
C ASP A 12 3.11 -20.61 15.13
N GLU A 13 2.82 -20.76 16.44
CA GLU A 13 1.80 -21.70 16.92
C GLU A 13 0.37 -21.18 16.79
N ALA A 14 0.19 -19.94 16.34
CA ALA A 14 -1.12 -19.33 16.24
C ALA A 14 -1.90 -19.82 15.00
N PRO A 15 -3.24 -19.77 15.04
CA PRO A 15 -4.06 -20.21 13.93
C PRO A 15 -3.79 -19.40 12.65
N VAL A 16 -3.94 -20.07 11.51
CA VAL A 16 -3.88 -19.46 10.19
C VAL A 16 -4.99 -18.42 10.05
N ARG A 17 -4.71 -17.30 9.38
CA ARG A 17 -5.62 -16.17 9.20
C ARG A 17 -6.06 -15.49 10.49
N THR A 18 -5.23 -15.49 11.53
CA THR A 18 -5.55 -14.81 12.79
C THR A 18 -5.00 -13.38 12.84
N MET A 19 -5.85 -12.45 13.25
CA MET A 19 -5.53 -11.08 13.59
C MET A 19 -5.83 -10.84 15.07
N LEU A 20 -4.78 -10.61 15.86
CA LEU A 20 -4.87 -10.37 17.28
C LEU A 20 -4.64 -8.87 17.59
N LEU A 21 -5.58 -8.27 18.30
CA LEU A 21 -5.51 -6.86 18.72
C LEU A 21 -5.94 -6.66 20.18
N SER A 22 -5.57 -5.52 20.75
CA SER A 22 -5.92 -5.14 22.12
C SER A 22 -7.42 -4.85 22.27
N HIS A 23 -7.99 -4.99 23.47
CA HIS A 23 -9.41 -4.66 23.69
C HIS A 23 -9.68 -3.19 23.38
N ARG A 24 -8.78 -2.31 23.81
CA ARG A 24 -8.85 -0.88 23.51
C ARG A 24 -8.88 -0.58 22.01
N LEU A 25 -8.02 -1.24 21.21
CA LEU A 25 -8.01 -1.04 19.76
C LEU A 25 -9.29 -1.58 19.10
N ALA A 26 -9.84 -2.68 19.64
CA ALA A 26 -11.11 -3.21 19.17
C ALA A 26 -12.24 -2.20 19.41
N ASP A 27 -12.32 -1.64 20.62
CA ASP A 27 -13.33 -0.66 20.99
C ASP A 27 -13.21 0.64 20.18
N GLU A 28 -11.98 1.15 19.99
CA GLU A 28 -11.70 2.35 19.16
C GLU A 28 -12.15 2.16 17.69
N LEU A 29 -12.10 0.92 17.19
CA LEU A 29 -12.51 0.55 15.83
C LEU A 29 -13.93 -0.04 15.73
N GLY A 30 -14.62 -0.23 16.87
CA GLY A 30 -15.93 -0.88 16.93
C GLY A 30 -15.92 -2.36 16.51
N LEU A 31 -14.81 -3.06 16.72
CA LEU A 31 -14.61 -4.46 16.36
C LEU A 31 -14.98 -5.39 17.52
N ARG A 32 -15.38 -6.62 17.17
CA ARG A 32 -15.62 -7.72 18.10
C ARG A 32 -14.87 -8.96 17.62
N ALA A 33 -14.66 -9.92 18.52
CA ALA A 33 -14.15 -11.23 18.13
C ALA A 33 -15.08 -11.88 17.08
N GLY A 34 -14.50 -12.57 16.10
CA GLY A 34 -15.23 -13.18 14.99
C GLY A 34 -14.51 -13.00 13.66
N THR A 35 -15.23 -13.18 12.55
CA THR A 35 -14.63 -13.10 11.21
C THR A 35 -14.76 -11.70 10.62
N THR A 36 -13.74 -11.26 9.89
CA THR A 36 -13.80 -10.02 9.12
C THR A 36 -13.01 -10.12 7.82
N ARG A 37 -13.28 -9.21 6.88
CA ARG A 37 -12.41 -9.01 5.71
C ARG A 37 -11.41 -7.92 6.02
N LEU A 38 -10.13 -8.24 5.89
CA LEU A 38 -9.01 -7.32 6.02
C LEU A 38 -8.50 -6.95 4.62
N ARG A 39 -8.36 -5.67 4.33
CA ARG A 39 -7.95 -5.13 3.03
C ARG A 39 -6.73 -4.24 3.15
N VAL A 40 -5.80 -4.38 2.20
CA VAL A 40 -4.62 -3.52 2.05
C VAL A 40 -4.46 -3.23 0.56
N GLY A 41 -4.71 -1.99 0.13
CA GLY A 41 -4.77 -1.67 -1.30
C GLY A 41 -5.89 -2.47 -1.98
N GLN A 42 -5.54 -3.15 -3.08
CA GLN A 42 -6.43 -4.06 -3.80
C GLN A 42 -6.27 -5.54 -3.40
N SER A 43 -5.54 -5.81 -2.31
CA SER A 43 -5.42 -7.15 -1.72
C SER A 43 -6.39 -7.30 -0.55
N GLU A 44 -6.94 -8.51 -0.40
CA GLU A 44 -7.88 -8.82 0.68
C GLU A 44 -7.73 -10.26 1.17
N ALA A 45 -8.03 -10.46 2.45
CA ALA A 45 -8.06 -11.76 3.09
C ALA A 45 -9.13 -11.79 4.18
N CYS A 46 -9.73 -12.96 4.43
CA CYS A 46 -10.54 -13.16 5.63
C CYS A 46 -9.60 -13.33 6.82
N ALA A 47 -9.90 -12.68 7.93
CA ALA A 47 -9.17 -12.78 9.19
C ALA A 47 -10.11 -13.12 10.34
N GLN A 48 -9.66 -13.99 11.23
CA GLN A 48 -10.25 -14.24 12.54
C GLN A 48 -9.73 -13.20 13.52
N ILE A 49 -10.64 -12.39 14.07
CA ILE A 49 -10.35 -11.40 15.10
C ILE A 49 -10.29 -12.10 16.45
N GLU A 50 -9.12 -12.05 17.07
CA GLU A 50 -8.93 -12.42 18.46
C GLU A 50 -8.57 -11.18 19.29
N LEU A 51 -9.06 -11.14 20.52
CA LEU A 51 -8.80 -10.04 21.46
C LEU A 51 -7.77 -10.48 22.48
N SER A 52 -6.69 -9.71 22.60
CA SER A 52 -5.63 -10.01 23.56
C SER A 52 -6.04 -9.61 24.96
N LYS A 53 -5.81 -10.51 25.92
CA LYS A 53 -6.00 -10.23 27.35
C LYS A 53 -4.94 -9.27 27.92
N GLN A 54 -3.84 -9.04 27.19
CA GLN A 54 -2.75 -8.15 27.60
C GLN A 54 -2.84 -6.81 26.84
N ASP A 55 -3.35 -5.79 27.53
CA ASP A 55 -3.54 -4.44 26.98
C ASP A 55 -2.28 -3.56 27.03
N SER A 56 -1.11 -4.14 27.36
CA SER A 56 0.12 -3.38 27.63
C SER A 56 0.63 -2.55 26.44
N ARG A 57 0.15 -2.82 25.20
CA ARG A 57 0.60 -2.16 23.97
C ARG A 57 -0.56 -1.94 22.98
N PRO A 58 -1.38 -0.89 23.15
CA PRO A 58 -2.66 -0.75 22.45
C PRO A 58 -2.55 -0.58 20.92
N GLN A 59 -1.43 -0.06 20.42
CA GLN A 59 -1.22 0.22 18.99
C GLN A 59 -0.57 -0.95 18.22
N ARG A 60 -0.59 -2.18 18.74
CA ARG A 60 -0.01 -3.34 18.05
C ARG A 60 -1.10 -4.19 17.42
N LEU A 61 -0.91 -4.48 16.14
CA LEU A 61 -1.72 -5.43 15.40
C LEU A 61 -0.85 -6.65 15.11
N PHE A 62 -1.18 -7.78 15.69
CA PHE A 62 -0.50 -9.03 15.40
C PHE A 62 -1.23 -9.75 14.28
N LEU A 63 -0.51 -10.12 13.23
CA LEU A 63 -1.03 -10.85 12.09
C LEU A 63 -0.27 -12.18 11.98
N SER A 64 -0.99 -13.26 11.68
CA SER A 64 -0.37 -14.52 11.27
C SER A 64 0.48 -14.32 10.01
N SER A 65 1.53 -15.12 9.85
CA SER A 65 2.47 -14.99 8.72
C SER A 65 1.76 -15.08 7.36
N ASP A 66 0.72 -15.90 7.25
CA ASP A 66 -0.08 -16.01 6.02
C ASP A 66 -0.86 -14.74 5.67
N LEU A 67 -1.34 -13.98 6.67
CA LEU A 67 -1.99 -12.68 6.43
C LEU A 67 -0.97 -11.65 5.99
N ILE A 68 0.22 -11.65 6.59
CA ILE A 68 1.31 -10.75 6.21
C ILE A 68 1.69 -10.96 4.74
N ASP A 69 1.86 -12.21 4.33
CA ASP A 69 2.24 -12.58 2.97
C ASP A 69 1.11 -12.31 1.96
N SER A 70 -0.13 -12.68 2.28
CA SER A 70 -1.28 -12.51 1.37
C SER A 70 -1.70 -11.04 1.19
N LEU A 71 -1.47 -10.20 2.20
CA LEU A 71 -1.77 -8.76 2.16
C LEU A 71 -0.56 -7.91 1.76
N TYR A 72 0.61 -8.54 1.55
CA TYR A 72 1.86 -7.88 1.16
C TYR A 72 2.29 -6.73 2.08
N VAL A 73 2.07 -6.92 3.38
CA VAL A 73 2.53 -6.00 4.44
C VAL A 73 3.83 -6.52 5.04
N SER A 74 4.54 -5.69 5.82
CA SER A 74 5.75 -6.13 6.50
C SER A 74 5.67 -5.92 8.01
N PRO A 75 6.38 -6.76 8.79
CA PRO A 75 6.57 -6.49 10.21
C PRO A 75 7.16 -5.09 10.40
N GLU A 76 6.75 -4.42 11.48
CA GLU A 76 7.10 -3.02 11.80
C GLU A 76 6.50 -1.94 10.90
N ASP A 77 5.70 -2.30 9.88
CA ASP A 77 4.94 -1.28 9.17
C ASP A 77 3.98 -0.58 10.13
N CYS A 78 4.08 0.75 10.18
CA CYS A 78 3.19 1.60 10.95
C CYS A 78 2.10 2.11 9.99
N LEU A 79 0.91 1.52 10.04
CA LEU A 79 -0.19 1.82 9.12
C LEU A 79 -1.38 2.45 9.85
N TYR A 80 -2.19 3.20 9.13
CA TYR A 80 -3.50 3.62 9.62
C TYR A 80 -4.51 2.50 9.34
N MET A 81 -5.44 2.32 10.28
CA MET A 81 -6.43 1.27 10.28
C MET A 81 -7.81 1.85 10.51
N TRP A 82 -8.80 1.45 9.72
CA TRP A 82 -10.17 1.95 9.88
C TRP A 82 -11.20 0.97 9.32
N TRP A 83 -12.43 1.08 9.83
CA TRP A 83 -13.57 0.38 9.26
C TRP A 83 -14.09 1.11 8.01
N ASP A 84 -14.07 0.42 6.87
CA ASP A 84 -14.63 0.90 5.61
C ASP A 84 -16.09 0.46 5.50
N LYS A 85 -17.00 1.40 5.75
CA LYS A 85 -18.45 1.17 5.73
C LYS A 85 -18.97 0.78 4.35
N ASN A 86 -18.36 1.28 3.27
CA ASN A 86 -18.85 1.07 1.91
C ASN A 86 -18.59 -0.38 1.45
N HIS A 87 -17.51 -0.97 1.95
CA HIS A 87 -17.09 -2.33 1.58
C HIS A 87 -17.28 -3.34 2.70
N SER A 88 -17.81 -2.94 3.86
CA SER A 88 -17.96 -3.77 5.06
C SER A 88 -16.68 -4.57 5.35
N SER A 89 -15.57 -3.84 5.46
CA SER A 89 -14.24 -4.42 5.59
C SER A 89 -13.34 -3.52 6.42
N LEU A 90 -12.39 -4.14 7.11
CA LEU A 90 -11.33 -3.47 7.83
C LEU A 90 -10.18 -3.15 6.87
N ARG A 91 -9.69 -1.90 6.87
CA ARG A 91 -8.61 -1.46 5.98
C ARG A 91 -7.34 -1.16 6.75
N LEU A 92 -6.19 -1.53 6.18
CA LEU A 92 -4.87 -1.01 6.53
C LEU A 92 -4.31 -0.21 5.35
N GLY A 93 -3.76 0.96 5.63
CA GLY A 93 -3.18 1.84 4.62
C GLY A 93 -3.56 3.30 4.85
N PRO A 94 -4.00 4.06 3.82
CA PRO A 94 -4.14 3.65 2.41
C PRO A 94 -2.79 3.30 1.76
N VAL A 95 -2.84 2.62 0.62
CA VAL A 95 -1.66 2.25 -0.16
C VAL A 95 -1.41 3.27 -1.28
N LEU A 96 -0.26 3.95 -1.24
CA LEU A 96 0.19 4.91 -2.24
C LEU A 96 1.27 4.30 -3.14
N GLY A 97 0.95 4.15 -4.43
CA GLY A 97 1.91 3.82 -5.47
C GLY A 97 2.33 5.07 -6.25
N ILE A 98 3.62 5.39 -6.26
CA ILE A 98 4.17 6.48 -7.09
C ILE A 98 4.71 5.88 -8.38
N MET A 99 4.06 6.17 -9.51
CA MET A 99 4.46 5.61 -10.79
C MET A 99 5.53 6.49 -11.44
N GLY A 100 6.65 5.89 -11.85
CA GLY A 100 7.76 6.63 -12.46
C GLY A 100 8.47 5.84 -13.57
N SER A 101 9.17 6.58 -14.42
CA SER A 101 9.99 6.01 -15.49
C SER A 101 11.36 5.57 -14.96
N ARG A 102 11.63 4.26 -15.01
CA ARG A 102 12.94 3.71 -14.62
C ARG A 102 14.02 4.19 -15.58
N ARG A 103 15.17 4.61 -15.04
CA ARG A 103 16.37 4.98 -15.82
C ARG A 103 17.58 4.24 -15.28
N THR A 104 18.30 3.54 -16.14
CA THR A 104 19.46 2.72 -15.76
C THR A 104 20.77 3.50 -15.79
N ASN A 105 20.84 4.61 -16.53
CA ASN A 105 22.09 5.33 -16.84
C ASN A 105 22.22 6.69 -16.13
N THR A 106 21.40 6.95 -15.12
CA THR A 106 21.38 8.20 -14.35
C THR A 106 21.30 7.82 -12.88
N GLY A 107 22.10 8.44 -12.00
CA GLY A 107 22.37 8.03 -10.61
C GLY A 107 21.16 7.87 -9.66
N GLY A 108 20.27 6.92 -9.94
CA GLY A 108 19.06 6.61 -9.16
C GLY A 108 18.04 5.82 -9.99
N VAL A 109 17.19 5.03 -9.32
CA VAL A 109 16.23 4.12 -9.97
C VAL A 109 15.29 4.82 -10.97
N PHE A 110 14.91 6.06 -10.66
CA PHE A 110 13.99 6.89 -11.44
C PHE A 110 14.67 8.17 -11.98
N GLY A 111 16.00 8.13 -12.12
CA GLY A 111 16.83 9.26 -12.55
C GLY A 111 16.64 10.51 -11.68
N GLN A 112 16.51 11.68 -12.31
CA GLN A 112 16.36 12.98 -11.63
C GLN A 112 15.13 13.06 -10.70
N THR A 113 14.10 12.24 -10.93
CA THR A 113 12.90 12.22 -10.08
C THR A 113 13.04 11.32 -8.85
N THR A 114 14.16 10.60 -8.71
CA THR A 114 14.36 9.66 -7.59
C THR A 114 14.25 10.36 -6.24
N GLU A 115 14.80 11.56 -6.10
CA GLU A 115 14.82 12.27 -4.81
C GLU A 115 13.42 12.68 -4.36
N ILE A 116 12.66 13.32 -5.25
CA ILE A 116 11.29 13.73 -4.92
C ILE A 116 10.36 12.53 -4.68
N ILE A 117 10.53 11.43 -5.42
CA ILE A 117 9.79 10.18 -5.18
C ILE A 117 10.12 9.63 -3.79
N ARG A 118 11.39 9.59 -3.42
CA ARG A 118 11.86 9.15 -2.10
C ARG A 118 11.26 10.00 -0.98
N ASP A 119 11.21 11.31 -1.15
CA ASP A 119 10.64 12.22 -0.15
C ASP A 119 9.12 12.06 -0.01
N CYS A 120 8.41 11.88 -1.12
CA CYS A 120 6.98 11.54 -1.10
C CYS A 120 6.71 10.24 -0.34
N ILE A 121 7.49 9.18 -0.60
CA ILE A 121 7.36 7.89 0.12
C ILE A 121 7.60 8.08 1.61
N ARG A 122 8.68 8.78 1.99
CA ARG A 122 9.01 9.04 3.40
C ARG A 122 7.89 9.82 4.10
N LEU A 123 7.35 10.85 3.44
CA LEU A 123 6.27 11.67 3.97
C LEU A 123 4.97 10.87 4.17
N ALA A 124 4.62 10.03 3.18
CA ALA A 124 3.45 9.17 3.23
C ALA A 124 3.57 8.11 4.35
N ARG A 125 4.73 7.45 4.47
CA ARG A 125 4.99 6.47 5.54
C ARG A 125 4.90 7.10 6.93
N ARG A 126 5.39 8.33 7.12
CA ARG A 126 5.24 9.05 8.40
C ARG A 126 3.77 9.27 8.81
N ARG A 127 2.86 9.35 7.82
CA ARG A 127 1.42 9.51 8.02
C ARG A 127 0.66 8.19 8.18
N GLY A 128 1.35 7.05 8.25
CA GLY A 128 0.70 5.75 8.38
C GLY A 128 0.25 5.13 7.06
N MET A 129 0.78 5.58 5.92
CA MET A 129 0.48 4.99 4.61
C MET A 129 1.53 3.94 4.24
N LEU A 130 1.10 2.88 3.56
CA LEU A 130 2.04 2.03 2.84
C LEU A 130 2.38 2.74 1.53
N ALA A 131 3.65 3.06 1.30
CA ALA A 131 4.05 3.81 0.11
C ALA A 131 5.30 3.21 -0.55
N TYR A 132 5.26 3.13 -1.88
CA TYR A 132 6.34 2.65 -2.72
C TYR A 132 6.32 3.30 -4.10
N ALA A 133 7.42 3.21 -4.84
CA ALA A 133 7.49 3.61 -6.23
C ALA A 133 7.55 2.41 -7.16
N PHE A 134 7.02 2.54 -8.36
CA PHE A 134 7.01 1.45 -9.34
C PHE A 134 6.98 1.99 -10.77
N SER A 135 7.27 1.12 -11.72
CA SER A 135 6.99 1.35 -13.14
C SER A 135 5.89 0.38 -13.61
N PRO A 136 5.17 0.65 -14.71
CA PRO A 136 4.10 -0.23 -15.20
C PRO A 136 4.51 -1.70 -15.35
N ARG A 137 5.80 -1.95 -15.65
CA ARG A 137 6.33 -3.31 -15.78
C ARG A 137 6.50 -4.08 -14.48
N ASP A 138 6.40 -3.39 -13.35
CA ASP A 138 6.52 -3.98 -12.03
C ASP A 138 5.18 -4.52 -11.50
N ILE A 139 4.05 -4.22 -12.18
CA ILE A 139 2.72 -4.70 -11.82
C ILE A 139 2.56 -6.16 -12.27
N ASP A 140 2.09 -6.98 -11.35
CA ASP A 140 1.51 -8.29 -11.63
C ASP A 140 -0.01 -8.20 -11.47
N TRP A 141 -0.69 -8.25 -12.62
CA TRP A 141 -2.14 -8.11 -12.71
C TRP A 141 -2.90 -9.32 -12.18
N VAL A 142 -2.31 -10.51 -12.24
CA VAL A 142 -2.94 -11.75 -11.79
C VAL A 142 -2.99 -11.77 -10.27
N SER A 143 -1.85 -11.53 -9.62
CA SER A 143 -1.77 -11.53 -8.15
C SER A 143 -2.16 -10.20 -7.50
N LYS A 144 -2.57 -9.21 -8.30
CA LYS A 144 -2.84 -7.83 -7.88
C LYS A 144 -1.75 -7.29 -6.95
N SER A 145 -0.49 -7.50 -7.35
CA SER A 145 0.67 -7.08 -6.57
C SER A 145 1.63 -6.26 -7.43
N VAL A 146 2.50 -5.50 -6.77
CA VAL A 146 3.51 -4.68 -7.42
C VAL A 146 4.84 -4.98 -6.78
N ARG A 147 5.86 -5.22 -7.60
CA ARG A 147 7.23 -5.17 -7.11
C ARG A 147 7.61 -3.70 -6.96
N GLY A 148 7.46 -3.17 -5.76
CA GLY A 148 7.70 -1.77 -5.41
C GLY A 148 9.16 -1.50 -5.04
N TRP A 149 9.55 -0.23 -5.13
CA TRP A 149 10.76 0.32 -4.54
C TRP A 149 10.39 1.11 -3.29
N VAL A 150 11.03 0.79 -2.18
CA VAL A 150 10.86 1.52 -0.91
C VAL A 150 12.18 2.12 -0.45
N TRP A 151 12.10 3.20 0.32
CA TRP A 151 13.26 3.83 0.94
C TRP A 151 13.09 3.89 2.46
N THR A 152 13.64 2.90 3.14
CA THR A 152 13.78 2.90 4.61
C THR A 152 15.12 3.47 5.07
N GLY A 153 16.04 3.75 4.14
CA GLY A 153 17.35 4.36 4.38
C GLY A 153 17.86 5.09 3.14
N ALA A 154 19.19 5.07 2.94
CA ALA A 154 19.83 5.64 1.76
C ALA A 154 19.60 4.78 0.50
N VAL A 155 19.68 3.46 0.65
CA VAL A 155 19.60 2.50 -0.46
C VAL A 155 18.15 2.07 -0.69
N PRO A 156 17.65 2.11 -1.95
CA PRO A 156 16.33 1.60 -2.28
C PRO A 156 16.27 0.07 -2.13
N LYS A 157 15.18 -0.44 -1.58
CA LYS A 157 14.91 -1.89 -1.48
C LYS A 157 13.75 -2.28 -2.39
N ARG A 158 13.81 -3.48 -2.96
CA ARG A 158 12.71 -4.11 -3.69
C ARG A 158 11.85 -4.89 -2.72
N MET A 159 10.54 -4.66 -2.79
CA MET A 159 9.56 -5.38 -1.98
C MET A 159 8.35 -5.73 -2.84
N ARG A 160 7.67 -6.82 -2.50
CA ARG A 160 6.34 -7.10 -3.04
C ARG A 160 5.34 -6.31 -2.19
N CYS A 161 4.46 -5.57 -2.86
CA CYS A 161 3.49 -4.68 -2.25
C CYS A 161 2.12 -4.96 -2.86
N PRO A 162 1.02 -4.63 -2.18
CA PRO A 162 -0.30 -4.77 -2.76
C PRO A 162 -0.48 -3.73 -3.87
N LEU A 163 -1.26 -4.04 -4.90
CA LEU A 163 -1.69 -3.05 -5.88
C LEU A 163 -2.38 -1.88 -5.13
N PRO A 164 -2.09 -0.61 -5.47
CA PRO A 164 -2.34 0.49 -4.56
C PRO A 164 -3.80 0.94 -4.55
N ASP A 165 -4.20 1.67 -3.52
CA ASP A 165 -5.45 2.44 -3.48
C ASP A 165 -5.32 3.73 -4.28
N ILE A 166 -4.11 4.30 -4.30
CA ILE A 166 -3.83 5.61 -4.88
C ILE A 166 -2.60 5.48 -5.78
N VAL A 167 -2.74 5.89 -7.04
CA VAL A 167 -1.62 6.04 -7.97
C VAL A 167 -1.33 7.52 -8.15
N TYR A 168 -0.10 7.92 -7.85
CA TYR A 168 0.43 9.22 -8.23
C TYR A 168 1.34 9.05 -9.45
N ASP A 169 0.84 9.43 -10.62
CA ASP A 169 1.61 9.34 -11.86
C ASP A 169 2.67 10.45 -11.89
N ARG A 170 3.94 10.08 -12.06
CA ARG A 170 5.08 11.00 -12.18
C ARG A 170 5.91 10.72 -13.42
N VAL A 171 5.33 10.04 -14.40
CA VAL A 171 5.97 9.80 -15.68
C VAL A 171 6.04 11.12 -16.45
N ALA A 172 7.25 11.67 -16.57
CA ALA A 172 7.46 13.01 -17.12
C ALA A 172 7.72 13.04 -18.64
N SER A 173 7.78 11.91 -19.35
CA SER A 173 8.23 11.90 -20.75
C SER A 173 7.17 11.35 -21.71
N ARG A 174 6.84 12.14 -22.73
CA ARG A 174 5.93 11.78 -23.84
C ARG A 174 6.30 10.43 -24.47
N ARG A 175 7.61 10.17 -24.61
CA ARG A 175 8.12 8.92 -25.22
C ARG A 175 7.88 7.68 -24.34
N SER A 176 7.89 7.82 -23.01
CA SER A 176 7.53 6.72 -22.09
C SER A 176 6.02 6.59 -21.91
N GLU A 177 5.27 7.68 -22.00
CA GLU A 177 3.80 7.68 -21.99
C GLU A 177 3.20 6.95 -23.19
N THR A 178 3.82 7.07 -24.37
CA THR A 178 3.30 6.49 -25.62
C THR A 178 3.57 4.97 -25.75
N SER A 179 4.30 4.37 -24.81
CA SER A 179 4.50 2.92 -24.88
C SER A 179 3.20 2.18 -24.62
N THR A 180 2.84 1.20 -25.46
CA THR A 180 1.62 0.38 -25.31
C THR A 180 1.46 -0.13 -23.87
N ARG A 181 2.56 -0.57 -23.25
CA ARG A 181 2.56 -1.06 -21.87
C ARG A 181 2.16 0.00 -20.84
N MET A 182 2.55 1.26 -21.03
CA MET A 182 2.14 2.34 -20.15
C MET A 182 0.65 2.63 -20.33
N THR A 183 0.20 2.78 -21.58
CA THR A 183 -1.21 3.05 -21.91
C THR A 183 -2.12 1.96 -21.35
N THR A 184 -1.83 0.69 -21.64
CA THR A 184 -2.62 -0.44 -21.12
C THR A 184 -2.59 -0.50 -19.59
N ALA A 185 -1.45 -0.25 -18.94
CA ALA A 185 -1.39 -0.24 -17.49
C ALA A 185 -2.22 0.89 -16.89
N LYS A 186 -2.18 2.07 -17.49
CA LYS A 186 -2.98 3.23 -17.07
C LYS A 186 -4.47 2.96 -17.24
N GLU A 187 -4.89 2.43 -18.39
CA GLU A 187 -6.26 2.01 -18.64
C GLU A 187 -6.73 0.99 -17.59
N ASN A 188 -5.95 -0.07 -17.37
CA ASN A 188 -6.27 -1.08 -16.38
C ASN A 188 -6.38 -0.50 -14.95
N LEU A 189 -5.50 0.42 -14.56
CA LEU A 189 -5.57 1.09 -13.25
C LEU A 189 -6.83 1.95 -13.14
N LEU A 190 -7.22 2.67 -14.20
CA LEU A 190 -8.41 3.51 -14.23
C LEU A 190 -9.73 2.73 -14.17
N GLN A 191 -9.72 1.45 -14.58
CA GLN A 191 -10.89 0.56 -14.47
C GLN A 191 -11.12 0.01 -13.05
N ILE A 192 -10.16 0.19 -12.12
CA ILE A 192 -10.32 -0.28 -10.74
C ILE A 192 -11.20 0.72 -9.97
N SER A 193 -12.41 0.31 -9.64
CA SER A 193 -13.48 1.18 -9.11
C SER A 193 -13.12 2.01 -7.88
N ASN A 194 -12.28 1.48 -6.98
CA ASN A 194 -11.85 2.15 -5.76
C ASN A 194 -10.41 2.67 -5.81
N LEU A 195 -9.79 2.73 -7.00
CA LEU A 195 -8.45 3.28 -7.18
C LEU A 195 -8.51 4.75 -7.57
N GLN A 196 -7.79 5.59 -6.82
CA GLN A 196 -7.66 7.01 -7.12
C GLN A 196 -6.40 7.27 -7.94
N TYR A 197 -6.57 7.78 -9.16
CA TYR A 197 -5.47 8.07 -10.07
C TYR A 197 -5.24 9.59 -10.20
N TYR A 198 -4.10 10.06 -9.71
CA TYR A 198 -3.69 11.47 -9.71
C TYR A 198 -2.59 11.77 -10.73
N ASN A 199 -2.57 13.02 -11.19
CA ASN A 199 -1.66 13.54 -12.22
C ASN A 199 -1.83 12.86 -13.59
N ARG A 200 -3.09 12.83 -14.06
CA ARG A 200 -3.53 12.10 -15.27
C ARG A 200 -2.95 12.64 -16.58
N VAL A 201 -2.42 13.87 -16.60
CA VAL A 201 -2.04 14.59 -17.82
C VAL A 201 -0.79 15.43 -17.53
N PHE A 202 0.26 15.29 -18.34
CA PHE A 202 1.27 16.33 -18.50
C PHE A 202 0.55 17.52 -19.13
N LEU A 203 0.36 18.61 -18.37
CA LEU A 203 -0.23 19.86 -18.87
C LEU A 203 0.24 20.14 -20.29
N ASN A 204 -0.62 19.91 -21.29
CA ASN A 204 -0.41 20.49 -22.60
C ASN A 204 -0.60 21.98 -22.37
N LYS A 205 0.51 22.72 -22.26
CA LYS A 205 0.57 24.19 -22.24
C LYS A 205 -0.03 24.85 -23.51
N TRP A 206 -0.73 24.08 -24.35
CA TRP A 206 -1.35 24.55 -25.58
C TRP A 206 -2.89 24.56 -25.52
N ASP A 207 -3.52 24.08 -24.45
CA ASP A 207 -5.00 24.20 -24.26
C ASP A 207 -5.39 25.48 -23.49
N VAL A 208 -4.52 26.48 -23.46
CA VAL A 208 -4.83 27.83 -22.95
C VAL A 208 -4.49 28.85 -24.03
N HIS A 209 -5.20 28.83 -25.16
CA HIS A 209 -5.30 29.94 -26.10
C HIS A 209 -6.64 29.90 -26.82
#